data_AF-A0A8X6IM35-F1
#
_entry.id   AF-A0A8X6IM35-F1
#
_cell.length_a   1.000
_cell.length_b   1.000
_cell.length_c   1.000
_cell.angle_alpha   90.00
_cell.angle_beta   90.00
_cell.angle_gamma   90.00
#
_symmetry.space_group_name_H-M   'P 1'
#
loop_
_entity.id
_entity.type
_entity.pdbx_description
1 polymer ?
#
loop_
_entity_poly.entity_id
_entity_poly.type
_entity_poly.pdbx_seq_one_letter_code
_entity_poly.pdbx_strand_id
1 'polypeptide(L)'
;MRGNVFCRQAATIENFQVFSFPTGVYVESKSHHAPRRMNDSTFQEDVAYIFMGFRSVDLTYDENLETAWKDWTGARLVNSCLRKEFHISRYSFFHRIQPQDPELFMYILMIECHNVTTTNVNYLLDFVQKLRVERVFGYLTVYRKEALASTSAIIKGLLSEQDEYGGKVDI
;
A
#
# COMPACT_ATOMS: atom_id res chain seq x y z
N MET A 1 -19.56 -3.28 -2.60
CA MET A 1 -18.79 -3.83 -3.74
C MET A 1 -17.39 -4.15 -3.26
N ARG A 2 -16.99 -5.43 -3.27
CA ARG A 2 -15.66 -5.89 -2.84
C ARG A 2 -14.71 -5.79 -4.04
N GLY A 3 -13.81 -4.82 -4.03
CA GLY A 3 -12.82 -4.63 -5.09
C GLY A 3 -11.46 -5.17 -4.65
N ASN A 4 -11.15 -6.42 -5.02
CA ASN A 4 -9.79 -6.93 -4.96
C ASN A 4 -9.02 -6.39 -6.17
N VAL A 5 -8.32 -5.27 -5.99
CA VAL A 5 -7.37 -4.75 -6.98
C VAL A 5 -5.99 -5.32 -6.62
N PHE A 6 -5.66 -6.48 -7.20
CA PHE A 6 -4.33 -7.07 -7.07
C PHE A 6 -3.37 -6.37 -8.05
N CYS A 7 -2.32 -5.73 -7.52
CA CYS A 7 -1.18 -5.30 -8.32
C CYS A 7 -0.46 -6.54 -8.87
N ARG A 8 -0.29 -6.64 -10.20
CA ARG A 8 0.25 -7.86 -10.85
C ARG A 8 1.74 -7.81 -11.18
N GLN A 9 2.35 -6.63 -11.30
CA GLN A 9 3.78 -6.52 -11.57
C GLN A 9 4.29 -5.09 -11.37
N ALA A 10 5.45 -4.97 -10.71
CA ALA A 10 6.25 -3.75 -10.71
C ALA A 10 7.43 -3.97 -11.67
N ALA A 11 7.57 -3.10 -12.67
CA ALA A 11 8.72 -3.10 -13.57
C ALA A 11 9.46 -1.76 -13.43
N THR A 12 10.78 -1.82 -13.31
CA THR A 12 11.65 -0.64 -13.27
C THR A 12 12.13 -0.35 -14.68
N ILE A 13 11.66 0.74 -15.28
CA ILE A 13 12.21 1.28 -16.53
C ILE A 13 12.77 2.66 -16.16
N GLU A 14 14.09 2.81 -16.29
CA GLU A 14 14.86 4.06 -16.09
C GLU A 14 14.29 5.00 -15.01
N ASN A 15 14.64 4.76 -13.74
CA ASN A 15 14.29 5.59 -12.58
C ASN A 15 12.79 5.79 -12.26
N PHE A 16 11.87 5.19 -13.03
CA PHE A 16 10.44 5.24 -12.78
C PHE A 16 9.89 3.86 -12.41
N GLN A 17 9.16 3.76 -11.28
CA GLN A 17 8.41 2.55 -10.96
C GLN A 17 7.10 2.54 -11.75
N VAL A 18 6.96 1.58 -12.66
CA VAL A 18 5.70 1.35 -13.39
C VAL A 18 4.92 0.26 -12.67
N PHE A 19 3.66 0.55 -12.37
CA PHE A 19 2.73 -0.37 -11.74
C PHE A 19 1.57 -0.70 -12.67
N SER A 20 1.42 -2.00 -12.93
CA SER A 20 0.29 -2.54 -13.68
C SER A 20 -0.81 -2.97 -12.71
N PHE A 21 -1.86 -2.15 -12.65
CA PHE A 21 -3.11 -2.54 -12.04
C PHE A 21 -3.97 -3.23 -13.11
N PRO A 22 -4.90 -4.14 -12.76
CA PRO A 22 -5.86 -4.69 -13.71
C PRO A 22 -6.67 -3.60 -14.44
N THR A 23 -6.73 -2.41 -13.84
CA THR A 23 -7.42 -1.19 -14.28
C THR A 23 -6.51 -0.21 -15.02
N GLY A 24 -5.29 -0.56 -15.39
CA GLY A 24 -4.41 0.28 -16.21
C GLY A 24 -2.93 0.26 -15.81
N VAL A 25 -2.14 0.96 -16.62
CA VAL A 25 -0.70 1.17 -16.44
C VAL A 25 -0.48 2.55 -15.85
N TYR A 26 0.22 2.59 -14.73
CA TYR A 26 0.49 3.80 -13.97
C TYR A 26 1.99 3.95 -13.78
N VAL A 27 2.48 5.18 -13.80
CA VAL A 27 3.88 5.51 -13.53
C VAL A 27 3.98 6.39 -12.30
N GLU A 28 4.96 6.10 -11.45
CA GLU A 28 5.28 6.93 -10.30
C GLU A 28 5.89 8.24 -10.80
N SER A 29 5.21 9.38 -10.60
CA SER A 29 5.76 10.68 -11.02
C SER A 29 6.41 11.43 -9.86
N LYS A 30 5.99 11.16 -8.62
CA LYS A 30 6.59 11.73 -7.41
C LYS A 30 6.69 10.70 -6.31
N SER A 31 7.82 10.69 -5.60
CA SER A 31 8.00 9.90 -4.39
C SER A 31 8.52 10.79 -3.25
N HIS A 32 8.16 10.43 -2.02
CA HIS A 32 8.70 11.06 -0.82
C HIS A 32 8.97 10.01 0.23
N HIS A 33 10.24 9.84 0.57
CA HIS A 33 10.67 8.93 1.63
C HIS A 33 10.85 9.70 2.94
N ALA A 34 10.23 9.21 4.00
CA ALA A 34 10.51 9.73 5.32
C ALA A 34 11.93 9.32 5.73
N PRO A 35 12.68 10.19 6.42
CA PRO A 35 14.01 9.83 6.91
C PRO A 35 13.88 8.62 7.85
N ARG A 36 14.59 7.55 7.49
CA ARG A 36 14.68 6.34 8.32
C ARG A 36 15.34 6.73 9.64
N ARG A 37 14.62 6.57 10.76
CA ARG A 37 15.22 6.78 12.09
C ARG A 37 16.27 5.69 12.30
N MET A 38 17.55 6.07 12.33
CA MET A 38 18.70 5.15 12.38
C MET A 38 18.72 4.20 13.60
N ASN A 39 17.85 4.40 14.59
CA ASN A 39 17.81 3.62 15.83
C ASN A 39 16.63 2.64 15.93
N ASP A 40 15.76 2.52 14.93
CA ASP A 40 14.63 1.59 14.97
C ASP A 40 15.03 0.23 14.37
N SER A 41 15.70 -0.60 15.17
CA SER A 41 15.78 -2.07 14.95
C SER A 41 14.46 -2.78 15.31
N THR A 42 13.39 -2.01 15.51
CA THR A 42 12.12 -2.40 16.14
C THR A 42 10.91 -2.29 15.24
N PHE A 43 11.05 -1.86 13.98
CA PHE A 43 9.92 -1.90 13.04
C PHE A 43 9.50 -3.35 12.85
N GLN A 44 8.33 -3.71 13.36
CA GLN A 44 7.72 -4.99 13.00
C GLN A 44 7.51 -5.00 11.49
N GLU A 45 7.85 -6.11 10.83
CA GLU A 45 7.78 -6.25 9.37
C GLU A 45 6.36 -6.14 8.79
N ASP A 46 5.36 -5.93 9.65
CA ASP A 46 3.98 -5.70 9.26
C ASP A 46 3.79 -4.28 8.68
N VAL A 47 3.92 -4.24 7.36
CA VAL A 47 3.67 -3.07 6.54
C VAL A 47 2.22 -3.08 6.06
N ALA A 48 1.57 -1.91 6.07
CA ALA A 48 0.31 -1.68 5.37
C ALA A 48 0.48 -0.56 4.33
N TYR A 49 -0.35 -0.62 3.30
CA TYR A 49 -0.42 0.36 2.23
C TYR A 49 -1.80 0.99 2.22
N ILE A 50 -1.86 2.31 2.34
CA ILE A 50 -3.08 3.09 2.09
C ILE A 50 -3.05 3.48 0.61
N PHE A 51 -4.08 3.10 -0.14
CA PHE A 51 -4.25 3.49 -1.54
C PHE A 51 -5.41 4.47 -1.67
N MET A 52 -5.16 5.58 -2.36
CA MET A 52 -6.16 6.56 -2.74
C MET A 52 -6.20 6.66 -4.26
N GLY A 53 -7.37 6.46 -4.87
CA GLY A 53 -7.59 6.56 -6.30
C GLY A 53 -8.45 7.77 -6.64
N PHE A 54 -8.01 8.59 -7.58
CA PHE A 54 -8.67 9.83 -7.97
C PHE A 54 -9.01 9.78 -9.46
N ARG A 55 -10.29 9.98 -9.78
CA ARG A 55 -10.74 10.15 -11.16
C ARG A 55 -10.59 11.61 -11.57
N SER A 56 -10.33 11.84 -12.84
CA SER A 56 -10.32 13.18 -13.44
C SER A 56 -11.34 13.22 -14.56
N VAL A 57 -12.05 14.33 -14.70
CA VAL A 57 -12.93 14.59 -15.84
C VAL A 57 -12.09 14.89 -17.08
N ASP A 58 -10.96 15.56 -16.89
CA ASP A 58 -9.96 15.79 -17.92
C ASP A 58 -8.96 14.62 -17.94
N LEU A 59 -8.85 13.94 -19.07
CA LEU A 59 -7.92 12.82 -19.26
C LEU A 59 -6.51 13.30 -19.61
N THR A 60 -6.33 14.59 -19.80
CA THR A 60 -5.02 15.18 -20.00
C THR A 60 -4.27 15.32 -18.69
N TYR A 61 -2.96 15.21 -18.78
CA TYR A 61 -2.05 15.41 -17.66
C TYR A 61 -1.98 16.90 -17.31
N ASP A 62 -2.11 17.22 -16.02
CA ASP A 62 -2.01 18.59 -15.50
C ASP A 62 -0.80 18.71 -14.55
N GLU A 63 0.21 19.45 -15.00
CA GLU A 63 1.45 19.70 -14.25
C GLU A 63 1.21 20.51 -12.96
N ASN A 64 0.21 21.39 -12.93
CA ASN A 64 -0.12 22.15 -11.71
C ASN A 64 -0.69 21.24 -10.65
N LEU A 65 -1.58 20.33 -11.08
CA LEU A 65 -2.17 19.32 -10.20
C LEU A 65 -1.09 18.38 -9.67
N GLU A 66 -0.16 17.94 -10.52
CA GLU A 66 0.98 17.13 -10.07
C GLU A 66 1.86 17.91 -9.07
N THR A 67 2.14 19.18 -9.30
CA THR A 67 2.98 19.98 -8.39
C THR A 67 2.34 20.13 -7.01
N ALA A 68 1.01 20.27 -6.96
CA ALA A 68 0.24 20.40 -5.73
C ALA A 68 -0.22 19.05 -5.13
N TRP A 69 0.33 17.91 -5.58
CA TRP A 69 -0.20 16.58 -5.23
C TRP A 69 -0.39 16.35 -3.74
N LYS A 70 0.54 16.82 -2.89
CA LYS A 70 0.47 16.59 -1.43
C LYS A 70 -0.74 17.27 -0.78
N ASP A 71 -1.22 18.37 -1.37
CA ASP A 71 -2.29 19.19 -0.83
C ASP A 71 -3.65 18.63 -1.24
N TRP A 72 -3.89 18.43 -2.53
CA TRP A 72 -5.21 18.02 -3.00
C TRP A 72 -5.50 16.53 -2.75
N THR A 73 -4.48 15.67 -2.72
CA THR A 73 -4.66 14.25 -2.33
C THR A 73 -4.84 14.05 -0.83
N GLY A 74 -4.53 15.06 -0.01
CA GLY A 74 -4.56 14.95 1.45
C GLY A 74 -3.33 14.27 2.06
N ALA A 75 -2.24 14.06 1.32
CA ALA A 75 -1.01 13.46 1.85
C ALA A 75 -0.47 14.21 3.09
N ARG A 76 -0.51 15.55 3.10
CA ARG A 76 -0.10 16.35 4.27
C ARG A 76 -0.97 16.10 5.50
N LEU A 77 -2.26 15.85 5.29
CA LEU A 77 -3.20 15.56 6.37
C LEU A 77 -2.89 14.19 6.99
N VAL A 78 -2.64 13.18 6.16
CA VAL A 78 -2.22 11.86 6.66
C VAL A 78 -0.95 11.97 7.49
N ASN A 79 0.04 12.72 7.01
CA ASN A 79 1.28 12.94 7.76
C ASN A 79 1.06 13.59 9.14
N SER A 80 0.08 14.49 9.24
CA SER A 80 -0.15 15.32 10.43
C SER A 80 -1.11 14.68 11.44
N CYS A 81 -2.05 13.86 10.96
CA CYS A 81 -3.14 13.33 11.75
C CYS A 81 -3.04 11.83 12.02
N LEU A 82 -2.21 11.09 11.29
CA LEU A 82 -1.97 9.68 11.60
C LEU A 82 -1.34 9.55 12.98
N ARG A 83 -1.77 8.55 13.74
CA ARG A 83 -1.23 8.28 15.09
C ARG A 83 0.27 8.02 15.01
N LYS A 84 1.03 8.57 15.97
CA LYS A 84 2.50 8.49 16.05
C LYS A 84 3.06 7.07 16.16
N GLU A 85 2.24 6.10 16.54
CA GLU A 85 2.64 4.68 16.60
C GLU A 85 2.87 4.09 15.20
N PHE A 86 2.17 4.60 14.18
CA PHE A 86 2.39 4.24 12.79
C PHE A 86 3.54 5.07 12.23
N HIS A 87 4.41 4.42 11.47
CA HIS A 87 5.51 5.10 10.79
C HIS A 87 5.26 5.13 9.29
N ILE A 88 5.05 6.31 8.73
CA ILE A 88 4.97 6.47 7.27
C ILE A 88 6.39 6.48 6.73
N SER A 89 6.75 5.48 5.93
CA SER A 89 8.08 5.35 5.32
C SER A 89 8.13 5.99 3.93
N ARG A 90 7.02 5.95 3.19
CA ARG A 90 6.98 6.38 1.79
C ARG A 90 5.60 6.87 1.37
N TYR A 91 5.61 7.93 0.57
CA TYR A 91 4.50 8.32 -0.30
C TYR A 91 4.94 8.13 -1.74
N SER A 92 4.05 7.57 -2.55
CA SER A 92 4.25 7.38 -3.99
C SER A 92 3.02 7.85 -4.72
N PHE A 93 3.20 8.85 -5.57
CA PHE A 93 2.15 9.44 -6.38
C PHE A 93 2.31 8.99 -7.82
N PHE A 94 1.24 8.43 -8.36
CA PHE A 94 1.20 7.85 -9.69
C PHE A 94 0.17 8.57 -10.54
N HIS A 95 0.45 8.66 -11.84
CA HIS A 95 -0.56 8.99 -12.84
C HIS A 95 -0.69 7.87 -13.86
N ARG A 96 -1.87 7.77 -14.46
CA ARG A 96 -2.18 6.75 -15.46
C ARG A 96 -1.59 7.13 -16.82
N ILE A 97 -0.92 6.18 -17.45
CA ILE A 97 -0.44 6.32 -18.83
C ILE A 97 -1.48 5.70 -19.80
N GLN A 98 -2.02 4.52 -19.46
CA GLN A 98 -2.98 3.79 -20.30
C GLN A 98 -3.96 2.96 -19.46
N PRO A 99 -5.19 2.65 -19.95
CA PRO A 99 -5.84 3.24 -21.12
C PRO A 99 -6.38 4.65 -20.82
N GLN A 100 -6.78 5.39 -21.86
CA GLN A 100 -7.45 6.70 -21.72
C GLN A 100 -8.94 6.51 -21.45
N ASP A 101 -9.27 6.01 -20.25
CA ASP A 101 -10.63 5.71 -19.81
C ASP A 101 -11.03 6.58 -18.60
N PRO A 102 -12.05 7.45 -18.71
CA PRO A 102 -12.49 8.31 -17.60
C PRO A 102 -13.08 7.54 -16.41
N GLU A 103 -13.50 6.29 -16.59
CA GLU A 103 -14.00 5.45 -15.49
C GLU A 103 -12.88 4.87 -14.62
N LEU A 104 -11.64 4.92 -15.07
CA LEU A 104 -10.49 4.45 -14.33
C LEU A 104 -9.86 5.61 -13.54
N PHE A 105 -9.06 5.31 -12.52
CA PHE A 105 -8.35 6.35 -11.77
C PHE A 105 -7.32 7.02 -12.68
N MET A 106 -7.27 8.35 -12.67
CA MET A 106 -6.23 9.12 -13.34
C MET A 106 -4.98 9.20 -12.47
N TYR A 107 -5.18 9.35 -11.15
CA TYR A 107 -4.10 9.45 -10.18
C TYR A 107 -4.27 8.45 -9.06
N ILE A 108 -3.15 7.94 -8.54
CA ILE A 108 -3.12 7.07 -7.38
C ILE A 108 -2.09 7.62 -6.39
N LEU A 109 -2.47 7.72 -5.12
CA LEU A 109 -1.55 7.90 -4.01
C LEU A 109 -1.42 6.60 -3.24
N MET A 110 -0.20 6.10 -3.09
CA MET A 110 0.14 5.02 -2.18
C MET A 110 0.92 5.60 -1.00
N ILE A 111 0.52 5.22 0.21
CA ILE A 111 1.23 5.54 1.45
C ILE A 111 1.65 4.25 2.11
N GLU A 112 2.94 4.06 2.30
CA GLU A 112 3.52 2.90 3.00
C GLU A 112 3.66 3.22 4.49
N CYS A 113 3.00 2.40 5.32
CA CYS A 113 2.94 2.54 6.77
C CYS A 113 3.51 1.28 7.45
N HIS A 114 4.43 1.47 8.37
CA HIS A 114 5.03 0.44 9.22
C HIS A 114 4.36 0.43 10.60
N ASN A 115 4.67 -0.60 11.40
CA ASN A 115 4.14 -0.84 12.74
C ASN A 115 2.62 -1.11 12.78
N VAL A 116 2.09 -1.78 11.76
CA VAL A 116 0.66 -2.12 11.71
C VAL A 116 0.44 -3.52 12.25
N THR A 117 0.11 -3.62 13.53
CA THR A 117 -0.06 -4.88 14.24
C THR A 117 -1.53 -5.31 14.28
N THR A 118 -1.78 -6.56 14.67
CA THR A 118 -3.15 -7.05 14.93
C THR A 118 -3.86 -6.27 16.03
N THR A 119 -3.12 -5.65 16.96
CA THR A 119 -3.68 -4.90 18.09
C THR A 119 -4.04 -3.45 17.74
N ASN A 120 -3.36 -2.84 16.76
CA ASN A 120 -3.56 -1.43 16.41
C ASN A 120 -4.22 -1.22 15.03
N VAL A 121 -4.40 -2.27 14.20
CA VAL A 121 -4.98 -2.16 12.85
C VAL A 121 -6.33 -1.46 12.81
N ASN A 122 -7.17 -1.64 13.84
CA ASN A 122 -8.47 -0.97 13.92
C ASN A 122 -8.33 0.55 13.97
N TYR A 123 -7.29 1.09 14.60
CA TYR A 123 -7.04 2.54 14.60
C TYR A 123 -6.64 3.07 13.22
N LEU A 124 -5.89 2.29 12.45
CA LEU A 124 -5.55 2.63 11.07
C LEU A 124 -6.82 2.61 10.20
N LEU A 125 -7.65 1.58 10.34
CA LEU A 125 -8.90 1.47 9.61
C LEU A 125 -9.87 2.61 9.97
N ASP A 126 -10.03 2.93 11.25
CA ASP A 126 -10.84 4.05 11.72
C ASP A 126 -10.36 5.39 11.17
N PHE A 127 -9.04 5.61 11.17
CA PHE A 127 -8.43 6.80 10.59
C PHE A 127 -8.77 6.92 9.10
N VAL A 128 -8.62 5.82 8.35
CA VAL A 128 -8.92 5.80 6.91
C VAL A 128 -10.42 5.98 6.65
N GLN A 129 -11.31 5.43 7.46
CA GLN A 129 -12.76 5.68 7.32
C GLN A 129 -13.10 7.15 7.57
N LYS A 130 -12.52 7.79 8.59
CA LYS A 130 -12.71 9.23 8.84
C LYS A 130 -12.19 10.08 7.68
N LEU A 131 -11.01 9.74 7.17
CA LEU A 131 -10.43 10.41 6.01
C LEU A 131 -11.34 10.32 4.77
N ARG A 132 -11.99 9.17 4.54
CA ARG A 132 -12.97 9.00 3.46
C ARG A 132 -14.17 9.94 3.60
N VAL A 133 -14.64 10.18 4.82
CA VAL A 133 -15.79 11.09 5.07
C VAL A 133 -15.38 12.55 4.90
N GLU A 134 -14.18 12.93 5.36
CA GLU A 134 -13.67 14.30 5.25
C GLU A 134 -13.19 14.68 3.85
N ARG A 135 -12.88 13.69 3.01
CA ARG A 135 -12.40 13.86 1.63
C ARG A 135 -13.25 13.01 0.69
N VAL A 136 -14.28 13.65 0.13
CA VAL A 136 -15.24 13.04 -0.81
C VAL A 136 -14.61 12.66 -2.16
N PHE A 137 -13.39 13.13 -2.43
CA PHE A 137 -12.72 12.96 -3.71
C PHE A 137 -11.77 11.76 -3.67
N GLY A 138 -12.30 10.54 -3.80
CA GLY A 138 -11.47 9.40 -4.13
C GLY A 138 -11.93 8.06 -3.57
N TYR A 139 -11.49 7.01 -4.25
CA TYR A 139 -11.51 5.67 -3.69
C TYR A 139 -10.39 5.56 -2.65
N LEU A 140 -10.67 4.95 -1.49
CA LEU A 140 -9.70 4.83 -0.41
C LEU A 140 -9.73 3.41 0.15
N THR A 141 -8.59 2.76 0.28
CA THR A 141 -8.49 1.38 0.80
C THR A 141 -7.17 1.15 1.52
N VAL A 142 -7.11 0.08 2.32
CA VAL A 142 -5.90 -0.36 3.03
C VAL A 142 -5.61 -1.79 2.66
N TYR A 143 -4.37 -2.08 2.30
CA TYR A 143 -3.85 -3.43 2.12
C TYR A 143 -2.78 -3.71 3.17
N ARG A 144 -2.73 -4.93 3.68
CA ARG A 144 -1.60 -5.42 4.46
C ARG A 144 -0.62 -6.10 3.52
N LYS A 145 0.68 -5.89 3.70
CA LYS A 145 1.70 -6.68 3.05
C LYS A 145 1.62 -8.10 3.62
N GLU A 146 1.24 -9.06 2.79
CA GLU A 146 1.38 -10.46 3.20
C GLU A 146 2.87 -10.78 3.28
N ALA A 147 3.28 -11.33 4.43
CA ALA A 147 4.56 -12.00 4.50
C ALA A 147 4.46 -13.20 3.55
N LEU A 148 5.14 -13.13 2.41
CA LEU A 148 5.38 -14.31 1.60
C LEU A 148 6.10 -15.29 2.52
N ALA A 149 5.38 -16.32 2.97
CA ALA A 149 5.98 -17.36 3.79
C ALA A 149 7.19 -17.85 2.99
N SER A 150 8.38 -17.65 3.57
CA SER A 150 9.61 -18.14 2.95
C SER A 150 9.39 -19.62 2.68
N THR A 151 9.76 -20.12 1.51
CA THR A 151 9.63 -21.55 1.17
C THR A 151 10.22 -22.42 2.28
N SER A 152 11.24 -21.91 2.97
CA SER A 152 11.83 -22.52 4.17
C SER A 152 10.88 -22.64 5.38
N ALA A 153 10.01 -21.65 5.63
CA ALA A 153 9.00 -21.68 6.69
C ALA A 153 7.85 -22.64 6.35
N ILE A 154 7.46 -22.70 5.07
CA ILE A 154 6.47 -23.67 4.57
C ILE A 154 7.03 -25.10 4.70
N ILE A 155 8.27 -25.33 4.25
CA ILE A 155 8.93 -26.63 4.36
C ILE A 155 9.08 -27.05 5.83
N LYS A 156 9.46 -26.14 6.73
CA LYS A 156 9.56 -26.45 8.17
C LYS A 156 8.21 -26.83 8.78
N GLY A 157 7.12 -26.14 8.41
CA GLY A 157 5.77 -26.49 8.86
C GLY A 157 5.34 -27.89 8.41
N LEU A 158 5.61 -28.23 7.16
CA LEU A 158 5.29 -29.56 6.60
C LEU A 158 6.11 -30.68 7.23
N LEU A 159 7.38 -30.43 7.56
CA LEU A 159 8.24 -31.42 8.21
C LEU A 159 7.88 -31.61 9.69
N SER A 160 7.45 -30.56 10.40
CA SER A 160 7.01 -30.68 11.79
C SER A 160 5.71 -31.48 11.97
N GLU A 161 4.86 -31.56 10.95
CA GLU A 161 3.64 -32.38 10.98
C GLU A 161 3.91 -33.88 10.75
N GLN A 162 5.11 -34.27 10.29
CA GLN A 162 5.46 -35.67 10.03
C GLN A 162 6.07 -36.41 11.23
N ASP A 163 6.50 -35.70 12.28
CA ASP A 163 7.15 -36.32 13.43
C ASP A 163 6.18 -36.85 14.52
N GLU A 164 4.86 -36.61 14.42
CA GLU A 164 3.88 -37.07 15.43
C GLU A 164 3.20 -38.43 15.15
N TYR A 165 3.49 -39.11 14.02
CA TYR A 165 2.93 -40.44 13.71
C TYR A 165 3.99 -41.54 13.49
N GLY A 166 5.09 -41.48 14.25
CA GLY A 166 6.19 -42.46 14.20
C GLY A 166 6.49 -43.15 15.54
N GLY A 167 5.52 -43.21 16.46
CA GLY A 167 5.67 -43.88 17.75
C GLY A 167 5.31 -45.37 17.68
N LYS A 168 6.32 -46.22 17.59
CA LYS A 168 6.34 -47.67 17.86
C LYS A 168 5.15 -48.18 18.71
N VAL A 169 4.38 -49.12 18.17
CA VAL A 169 3.56 -50.04 18.99
C VAL A 169 4.35 -51.35 19.08
N ASP A 170 4.99 -51.57 20.23
CA ASP A 170 5.51 -52.90 20.62
C ASP A 170 4.34 -53.66 21.28
N ILE A 171 3.73 -54.64 20.58
CA ILE A 171 3.33 -55.99 21.05
C ILE A 171 3.31 -56.92 19.83
#